data_AF-D5EIC6-F1
#
_entry.id   AF-D5EIC6-F1
#
_cell.length_a   1.000
_cell.length_b   1.000
_cell.length_c   1.000
_cell.angle_alpha   90.00
_cell.angle_beta   90.00
_cell.angle_gamma   90.00
#
_symmetry.space_group_name_H-M   'P 1'
#
loop_
_entity.id
_entity.type
_entity.pdbx_description
1 polymer ?
#
loop_
_entity_poly.entity_id
_entity_poly.type
_entity_poly.pdbx_seq_one_letter_code
_entity_poly.pdbx_strand_id
1 'polypeptide(L)'
;MRKVETEVCYDIIGDIHGHADALEALLEALGYVYERGAYRHPEGRRAIFVGDFIDRGPEIPRCLEIVQAMWYHDTALAVLGNHEVNALAYHSLGADGKPLRAHTERARKQHAGTLEQFADSPLDWQRALAWFELLPVFLELDGLIVVHAAWDRRLPYFLPGGRVNREMLADMQGQRVSPAAKLLKRAVAGQEVKLPEGSCFTDSKGVEHPDIRVAWWKNLHGATYAGALFPPGGVAPKVRIGGFHGVETGRYHKQQKPVFFGHYWLNPEVHTLAPVESNICCVDYSVARDGILVAYRWDGEQVLSADKFVTVDSKATPSKRAKLKKPDFSDTGEVMRRRPKEYPCSFHEAYTAGEYASGMRYWQEGAVQGEPDPELLKSYSLEGYDENMTSARAVAEEWLGGALKVAKLIDNADCDKKQREGCWGHKTHQDAWRIYYEHIDEHLMAARSERPFLLVDKGTLEVLGRGIERGD
;
A
#
# COMPACT_ATOMS: atom_id res chain seq x y z
N MET A 1 -36.24 6.62 -13.97
CA MET A 1 -35.73 7.20 -12.71
C MET A 1 -34.22 7.33 -12.84
N ARG A 2 -33.68 8.56 -12.91
CA ARG A 2 -32.24 8.76 -12.70
C ARG A 2 -31.96 8.35 -11.26
N LYS A 3 -31.02 7.42 -11.03
CA LYS A 3 -30.47 7.19 -9.68
C LYS A 3 -30.00 8.56 -9.19
N VAL A 4 -30.58 9.06 -8.11
CA VAL A 4 -29.94 10.10 -7.33
C VAL A 4 -28.69 9.42 -6.78
N GLU A 5 -27.53 9.71 -7.35
CA GLU A 5 -26.25 9.35 -6.73
C GLU A 5 -26.25 10.08 -5.38
N THR A 6 -26.51 9.35 -4.31
CA THR A 6 -26.28 9.84 -2.95
C THR A 6 -24.79 10.11 -2.84
N GLU A 7 -24.39 11.37 -2.65
CA GLU A 7 -23.00 11.73 -2.37
C GLU A 7 -22.51 10.89 -1.18
N VAL A 8 -21.50 10.07 -1.41
CA VAL A 8 -20.96 9.18 -0.39
C VAL A 8 -20.17 10.02 0.61
N CYS A 9 -20.65 10.08 1.85
CA CYS A 9 -19.94 10.71 2.96
C CYS A 9 -19.01 9.71 3.65
N TYR A 10 -17.91 10.21 4.22
CA TYR A 10 -16.87 9.37 4.81
C TYR A 10 -16.59 9.78 6.26
N ASP A 11 -16.23 8.80 7.09
CA ASP A 11 -15.64 9.03 8.40
C ASP A 11 -14.18 8.53 8.37
N ILE A 12 -13.22 9.46 8.33
CA ILE A 12 -11.80 9.14 8.17
C ILE A 12 -11.18 8.91 9.54
N ILE A 13 -10.70 7.69 9.81
CA ILE A 13 -10.23 7.22 11.11
C ILE A 13 -8.71 7.12 11.11
N GLY A 14 -8.07 7.71 12.14
CA GLY A 14 -6.63 7.74 12.36
C GLY A 14 -5.99 6.40 12.73
N ASP A 15 -4.69 6.46 13.05
CA ASP A 15 -3.87 5.31 13.43
C ASP A 15 -4.45 4.60 14.66
N ILE A 16 -4.71 3.29 14.55
CA ILE A 16 -5.43 2.52 15.59
C ILE A 16 -4.46 1.76 16.50
N HIS A 17 -3.38 1.20 15.94
CA HIS A 17 -2.36 0.46 16.67
C HIS A 17 -2.92 -0.55 17.68
N GLY A 18 -3.84 -1.42 17.28
CA GLY A 18 -4.36 -2.46 18.16
C GLY A 18 -5.24 -2.00 19.33
N HIS A 19 -5.78 -0.77 19.33
CA HIS A 19 -6.74 -0.31 20.36
C HIS A 19 -8.19 -0.61 19.96
N ALA A 20 -8.58 -1.89 20.05
CA ALA A 20 -9.88 -2.35 19.55
C ALA A 20 -11.06 -1.76 20.32
N ASP A 21 -10.97 -1.68 21.65
CA ASP A 21 -12.00 -1.03 22.46
C ASP A 21 -12.22 0.43 22.08
N ALA A 22 -11.14 1.20 21.92
CA ALA A 22 -11.24 2.59 21.48
C ALA A 22 -11.83 2.69 20.06
N LEU A 23 -11.47 1.76 19.16
CA LEU A 23 -12.06 1.71 17.82
C LEU A 23 -13.58 1.44 17.87
N GLU A 24 -14.03 0.43 18.62
CA GLU A 24 -15.46 0.13 18.76
C GLU A 24 -16.21 1.32 19.40
N ALA A 25 -15.63 1.95 20.43
CA ALA A 25 -16.20 3.14 21.07
C ALA A 25 -16.30 4.34 20.10
N LEU A 26 -15.29 4.55 19.25
CA LEU A 26 -15.31 5.59 18.23
C LEU A 26 -16.36 5.32 17.16
N LEU A 27 -16.48 4.06 16.71
CA LEU A 27 -17.50 3.65 15.75
C LEU A 27 -18.91 3.87 16.33
N GLU A 28 -19.15 3.52 17.59
CA GLU A 28 -20.40 3.83 18.30
C GLU A 28 -20.65 5.34 18.38
N ALA A 29 -19.65 6.14 18.74
CA ALA A 29 -19.76 7.60 18.82
C ALA A 29 -20.04 8.26 17.45
N LEU A 30 -19.54 7.66 16.36
CA LEU A 30 -19.83 8.04 14.99
C LEU A 30 -21.21 7.59 14.50
N GLY A 31 -21.91 6.73 15.26
CA GLY A 31 -23.25 6.21 14.91
C GLY A 31 -23.24 4.91 14.11
N TYR A 32 -22.11 4.21 14.03
CA TYR A 32 -22.06 2.88 13.41
C TYR A 32 -22.68 1.83 14.33
N VAL A 33 -23.37 0.87 13.73
CA VAL A 33 -23.99 -0.28 14.41
C VAL A 33 -23.41 -1.57 13.86
N TYR A 34 -23.10 -2.52 14.74
CA TYR A 34 -22.64 -3.84 14.32
C TYR A 34 -23.80 -4.71 13.82
N GLU A 35 -23.88 -4.91 12.51
CA GLU A 35 -24.92 -5.72 11.87
C GLU A 35 -24.39 -6.51 10.67
N ARG A 36 -24.91 -7.73 10.50
CA ARG A 36 -24.58 -8.60 9.37
C ARG A 36 -23.06 -8.79 9.18
N GLY A 37 -22.34 -8.96 10.28
CA GLY A 37 -20.91 -9.28 10.29
C GLY A 37 -19.95 -8.09 10.36
N ALA A 38 -20.41 -6.84 10.19
CA ALA A 38 -19.55 -5.65 10.22
C ALA A 38 -20.25 -4.44 10.84
N TYR A 39 -19.48 -3.42 11.22
CA TYR A 39 -20.01 -2.10 11.56
C TYR A 39 -20.51 -1.39 10.31
N ARG A 40 -21.71 -0.80 10.39
CA ARG A 40 -22.38 -0.07 9.30
C ARG A 40 -23.01 1.21 9.83
N HIS A 41 -22.91 2.29 9.07
CA HIS A 41 -23.63 3.51 9.41
C HIS A 41 -25.04 3.48 8.79
N PRO A 42 -26.11 3.73 9.56
CA PRO A 42 -27.50 3.66 9.06
C PRO A 42 -27.80 4.67 7.95
N GLU A 43 -27.09 5.80 7.93
CA GLU A 43 -27.19 6.82 6.87
C GLU A 43 -26.34 6.51 5.63
N GLY A 44 -25.69 5.34 5.56
CA GLY A 44 -24.90 4.94 4.40
C GLY A 44 -23.49 5.54 4.32
N ARG A 45 -22.99 6.17 5.40
CA ARG A 45 -21.59 6.61 5.51
C ARG A 45 -20.65 5.40 5.51
N ARG A 46 -19.43 5.60 4.99
CA ARG A 46 -18.36 4.60 5.01
C ARG A 46 -17.16 5.11 5.80
N ALA A 47 -16.50 4.22 6.54
CA ALA A 47 -15.25 4.57 7.18
C ALA A 47 -14.10 4.59 6.17
N ILE A 48 -13.07 5.40 6.38
CA ILE A 48 -11.78 5.26 5.70
C ILE A 48 -10.68 5.18 6.75
N PHE A 49 -9.98 4.06 6.82
CA PHE A 49 -8.86 3.88 7.74
C PHE A 49 -7.54 4.32 7.10
N VAL A 50 -6.77 5.16 7.81
CA VAL A 50 -5.53 5.76 7.26
C VAL A 50 -4.28 4.88 7.39
N GLY A 51 -4.41 3.64 7.85
CA GLY A 51 -3.29 2.70 8.05
C GLY A 51 -2.93 2.50 9.52
N ASP A 52 -1.82 1.79 9.77
CA ASP A 52 -1.24 1.56 11.10
C ASP A 52 -2.24 0.88 12.07
N PHE A 53 -2.71 -0.29 11.65
CA PHE A 53 -3.65 -1.13 12.40
C PHE A 53 -2.94 -1.94 13.48
N ILE A 54 -1.69 -2.32 13.23
CA ILE A 54 -0.91 -3.26 14.04
C ILE A 54 0.15 -2.58 14.89
N ASP A 55 0.83 -3.40 15.70
CA ASP A 55 1.87 -3.05 16.65
C ASP A 55 1.41 -2.11 17.79
N ARG A 56 2.18 -2.10 18.88
CA ARG A 56 2.02 -1.28 20.11
C ARG A 56 0.83 -1.65 21.02
N GLY A 57 -0.41 -1.62 20.54
CA GLY A 57 -1.58 -1.74 21.40
C GLY A 57 -1.94 -3.17 21.83
N PRO A 58 -2.95 -3.30 22.72
CA PRO A 58 -3.22 -4.54 23.43
C PRO A 58 -4.10 -5.56 22.68
N GLU A 59 -4.81 -5.16 21.63
CA GLU A 59 -5.86 -5.96 20.98
C GLU A 59 -5.72 -5.98 19.44
N ILE A 60 -4.52 -6.26 18.95
CA ILE A 60 -4.17 -6.22 17.52
C ILE A 60 -5.03 -7.18 16.68
N PRO A 61 -5.22 -8.47 17.06
CA PRO A 61 -6.09 -9.36 16.30
C PRO A 61 -7.53 -8.84 16.17
N ARG A 62 -8.09 -8.29 17.25
CA ARG A 62 -9.46 -7.76 17.25
C ARG A 62 -9.61 -6.51 16.38
N CYS A 63 -8.63 -5.61 16.40
CA CYS A 63 -8.58 -4.48 15.47
C CYS A 63 -8.62 -4.95 14.02
N LEU A 64 -7.78 -5.92 13.66
CA LEU A 64 -7.75 -6.47 12.31
C LEU A 64 -9.09 -7.13 11.96
N GLU A 65 -9.70 -7.89 12.85
CA GLU A 65 -11.03 -8.48 12.62
C GLU A 65 -12.10 -7.42 12.30
N ILE A 66 -12.12 -6.30 13.03
CA ILE A 66 -13.07 -5.19 12.80
C ILE A 66 -12.82 -4.54 11.44
N VAL A 67 -11.59 -4.09 11.20
CA VAL A 67 -11.24 -3.33 9.99
C VAL A 67 -11.42 -4.21 8.75
N GLN A 68 -10.95 -5.46 8.80
CA GLN A 68 -11.14 -6.42 7.72
C GLN A 68 -12.61 -6.69 7.48
N ALA A 69 -13.42 -6.94 8.52
CA ALA A 69 -14.85 -7.18 8.32
C ALA A 69 -15.54 -6.00 7.63
N MET A 70 -15.27 -4.77 8.07
CA MET A 70 -15.81 -3.57 7.41
C MET A 70 -15.34 -3.43 5.96
N TRP A 71 -14.07 -3.76 5.70
CA TRP A 71 -13.52 -3.79 4.35
C TRP A 71 -14.15 -4.89 3.48
N TYR A 72 -14.32 -6.12 3.96
CA TYR A 72 -14.97 -7.19 3.20
C TYR A 72 -16.43 -6.89 2.89
N HIS A 73 -17.11 -6.20 3.80
CA HIS A 73 -18.53 -5.88 3.70
C HIS A 73 -18.85 -4.53 3.04
N ASP A 74 -17.84 -3.90 2.44
CA ASP A 74 -17.91 -2.61 1.72
C ASP A 74 -18.40 -1.43 2.57
N THR A 75 -18.24 -1.51 3.89
CA THR A 75 -18.58 -0.41 4.82
C THR A 75 -17.36 0.42 5.23
N ALA A 76 -16.17 0.01 4.78
CA ALA A 76 -14.96 0.80 4.91
C ALA A 76 -14.02 0.68 3.70
N LEU A 77 -13.19 1.70 3.55
CA LEU A 77 -11.96 1.71 2.77
C LEU A 77 -10.75 1.74 3.72
N ALA A 78 -9.58 1.38 3.22
CA ALA A 78 -8.34 1.38 3.99
C ALA A 78 -7.12 1.58 3.08
N VAL A 79 -6.10 2.25 3.62
CA VAL A 79 -4.75 2.35 3.02
C VAL A 79 -3.71 1.69 3.92
N LEU A 80 -2.55 1.36 3.37
CA LEU A 80 -1.41 0.82 4.11
C LEU A 80 -0.70 1.90 4.93
N GLY A 81 -0.42 1.60 6.19
CA GLY A 81 0.50 2.35 7.02
C GLY A 81 1.94 1.84 6.93
N ASN A 82 2.87 2.50 7.63
CA ASN A 82 4.25 2.01 7.64
C ASN A 82 4.38 0.72 8.43
N HIS A 83 3.55 0.47 9.44
CA HIS A 83 3.60 -0.76 10.20
C HIS A 83 3.24 -1.97 9.35
N GLU A 84 2.20 -1.86 8.51
CA GLU A 84 1.84 -2.94 7.57
C GLU A 84 2.91 -3.14 6.50
N VAL A 85 3.45 -2.08 5.90
CA VAL A 85 4.55 -2.18 4.91
C VAL A 85 5.81 -2.80 5.54
N ASN A 86 6.13 -2.42 6.77
CA ASN A 86 7.26 -2.99 7.49
C ASN A 86 7.03 -4.47 7.83
N ALA A 87 5.80 -4.87 8.17
CA ALA A 87 5.44 -6.27 8.43
C ALA A 87 5.55 -7.11 7.15
N LEU A 88 5.04 -6.62 6.01
CA LEU A 88 5.22 -7.29 4.71
C LEU A 88 6.71 -7.52 4.40
N ALA A 89 7.56 -6.50 4.59
CA ALA A 89 9.01 -6.64 4.40
C ALA A 89 9.68 -7.54 5.47
N TYR A 90 9.17 -7.57 6.70
CA TYR A 90 9.71 -8.39 7.80
C TYR A 90 9.50 -9.89 7.54
N HIS A 91 8.36 -10.25 6.95
CA HIS A 91 7.95 -11.64 6.68
C HIS A 91 8.22 -12.11 5.25
N SER A 92 8.67 -11.21 4.36
CA SER A 92 9.10 -11.55 3.01
C SER A 92 10.60 -11.82 2.94
N LEU A 93 11.00 -12.82 2.16
CA LEU A 93 12.41 -13.07 1.84
C LEU A 93 12.85 -12.25 0.63
N GLY A 94 14.14 -11.95 0.51
CA GLY A 94 14.79 -11.43 -0.69
C GLY A 94 15.27 -12.53 -1.61
N ALA A 95 15.90 -12.13 -2.72
CA ALA A 95 16.50 -13.07 -3.67
C ALA A 95 17.70 -13.84 -3.07
N ASP A 96 18.28 -13.33 -1.98
CA ASP A 96 19.36 -13.96 -1.23
C ASP A 96 18.87 -14.90 -0.13
N GLY A 97 17.56 -15.17 -0.08
CA GLY A 97 16.92 -16.01 0.95
C GLY A 97 16.86 -15.38 2.35
N LYS A 98 17.28 -14.12 2.52
CA LYS A 98 17.21 -13.40 3.80
C LYS A 98 15.95 -12.55 3.89
N PRO A 99 15.45 -12.22 5.10
CA PRO A 99 14.33 -11.29 5.24
C PRO A 99 14.65 -9.94 4.57
N LEU A 100 13.68 -9.39 3.82
CA LEU A 100 13.85 -8.08 3.15
C LEU A 100 14.13 -6.99 4.16
N ARG A 101 13.40 -6.97 5.28
CA ARG A 101 13.70 -6.12 6.42
C ARG A 101 14.55 -6.90 7.42
N ALA A 102 15.76 -6.42 7.67
CA ALA A 102 16.62 -6.98 8.70
C ALA A 102 15.95 -6.95 10.08
N HIS A 103 15.96 -8.08 10.79
CA HIS A 103 15.40 -8.23 12.14
C HIS A 103 16.35 -7.65 13.20
N THR A 104 16.71 -6.37 13.04
CA THR A 104 17.46 -5.62 14.05
C THR A 104 16.69 -5.54 15.36
N GLU A 105 17.36 -5.23 16.47
CA GLU A 105 16.72 -5.06 17.77
C GLU A 105 15.54 -4.06 17.70
N ARG A 106 15.74 -2.93 17.02
CA ARG A 106 14.69 -1.94 16.77
C ARG A 106 13.49 -2.54 16.03
N ALA A 107 13.73 -3.25 14.94
CA ALA A 107 12.66 -3.85 14.14
C ALA A 107 11.88 -4.91 14.93
N ARG A 108 12.59 -5.77 15.68
CA ARG A 108 11.96 -6.77 16.56
C ARG A 108 11.12 -6.11 17.63
N LYS A 109 11.65 -5.09 18.31
CA LYS A 109 10.92 -4.36 19.35
C LYS A 109 9.65 -3.68 18.83
N GLN A 110 9.71 -3.10 17.63
CA GLN A 110 8.54 -2.49 17.00
C GLN A 110 7.44 -3.51 16.70
N HIS A 111 7.81 -4.71 16.22
CA HIS A 111 6.86 -5.73 15.77
C HIS A 111 6.48 -6.77 16.85
N ALA A 112 7.14 -6.74 18.02
CA ALA A 112 7.03 -7.77 19.05
C ALA A 112 5.59 -8.02 19.51
N GLY A 113 4.83 -6.96 19.78
CA GLY A 113 3.45 -7.09 20.26
C GLY A 113 2.53 -7.81 19.26
N THR A 114 2.72 -7.57 17.96
CA THR A 114 1.99 -8.30 16.92
C THR A 114 2.38 -9.77 16.90
N LEU A 115 3.69 -10.08 16.91
CA LEU A 115 4.17 -11.46 16.91
C LEU A 115 3.69 -12.25 18.14
N GLU A 116 3.69 -11.63 19.31
CA GLU A 116 3.22 -12.22 20.57
C GLU A 116 1.72 -12.54 20.50
N GLN A 117 0.90 -11.58 20.09
CA GLN A 117 -0.56 -11.76 20.03
C GLN A 117 -1.01 -12.76 18.95
N PHE A 118 -0.18 -13.03 17.94
CA PHE A 118 -0.44 -14.02 16.89
C PHE A 118 0.33 -15.35 17.07
N ALA A 119 1.09 -15.53 18.14
CA ALA A 119 1.92 -16.72 18.34
C ALA A 119 1.12 -18.03 18.25
N ASP A 120 -0.09 -18.04 18.83
CA ASP A 120 -1.00 -19.19 18.81
C ASP A 120 -1.96 -19.20 17.62
N SER A 121 -1.83 -18.25 16.68
CA SER A 121 -2.72 -18.11 15.52
C SER A 121 -1.97 -17.69 14.24
N PRO A 122 -0.93 -18.46 13.83
CA PRO A 122 -0.07 -18.09 12.69
C PRO A 122 -0.83 -18.04 11.34
N LEU A 123 -1.88 -18.84 11.16
CA LEU A 123 -2.71 -18.79 9.96
C LEU A 123 -3.51 -17.49 9.86
N ASP A 124 -3.98 -16.96 10.98
CA ASP A 124 -4.69 -15.68 10.99
C ASP A 124 -3.72 -14.51 10.70
N TRP A 125 -2.48 -14.62 11.17
CA TRP A 125 -1.42 -13.68 10.80
C TRP A 125 -1.09 -13.73 9.30
N GLN A 126 -0.96 -14.92 8.72
CA GLN A 126 -0.75 -15.07 7.28
C GLN A 126 -1.91 -14.47 6.46
N ARG A 127 -3.16 -14.63 6.93
CA ARG A 127 -4.33 -13.97 6.31
C ARG A 127 -4.26 -12.46 6.40
N ALA A 128 -3.80 -11.91 7.54
CA ALA A 128 -3.61 -10.47 7.69
C ALA A 128 -2.55 -9.94 6.72
N LEU A 129 -1.41 -10.62 6.59
CA LEU A 129 -0.37 -10.27 5.61
C LEU A 129 -0.91 -10.30 4.18
N ALA A 130 -1.62 -11.36 3.80
CA ALA A 130 -2.24 -11.46 2.49
C ALA A 130 -3.26 -10.33 2.23
N TRP A 131 -4.03 -9.93 3.25
CA TRP A 131 -4.93 -8.79 3.13
C TRP A 131 -4.18 -7.46 2.96
N PHE A 132 -3.06 -7.25 3.65
CA PHE A 132 -2.24 -6.06 3.47
C PHE A 132 -1.74 -5.91 2.03
N GLU A 133 -1.39 -7.00 1.35
CA GLU A 133 -1.00 -6.97 -0.07
C GLU A 133 -2.13 -6.46 -1.00
N LEU A 134 -3.39 -6.56 -0.57
CA LEU A 134 -4.56 -6.07 -1.31
C LEU A 134 -4.81 -4.57 -1.09
N LEU A 135 -4.24 -3.96 -0.05
CA LEU A 135 -4.46 -2.56 0.27
C LEU A 135 -3.55 -1.63 -0.55
N PRO A 136 -4.05 -0.48 -1.02
CA PRO A 136 -3.25 0.54 -1.66
C PRO A 136 -2.54 1.40 -0.61
N VAL A 137 -1.49 2.09 -1.01
CA VAL A 137 -0.81 3.08 -0.17
C VAL A 137 -1.49 4.45 -0.17
N PHE A 138 -2.45 4.67 -1.09
CA PHE A 138 -3.27 5.87 -1.14
C PHE A 138 -4.64 5.56 -1.76
N LEU A 139 -5.63 6.39 -1.44
CA LEU A 139 -6.92 6.47 -2.12
C LEU A 139 -7.07 7.88 -2.69
N GLU A 140 -7.37 7.97 -3.98
CA GLU A 140 -7.80 9.21 -4.61
C GLU A 140 -9.26 9.03 -5.02
N LEU A 141 -10.16 9.60 -4.23
CA LEU A 141 -11.60 9.51 -4.43
C LEU A 141 -12.15 10.79 -5.07
N ASP A 142 -13.43 10.77 -5.39
CA ASP A 142 -14.16 11.97 -5.75
C ASP A 142 -14.24 12.88 -4.51
N GLY A 143 -13.62 14.05 -4.62
CA GLY A 143 -13.62 15.06 -3.57
C GLY A 143 -12.51 14.98 -2.52
N LEU A 144 -11.80 13.86 -2.32
CA LEU A 144 -10.73 13.77 -1.31
C LEU A 144 -9.60 12.79 -1.65
N ILE A 145 -8.49 12.90 -0.93
CA ILE A 145 -7.35 11.98 -0.97
C ILE A 145 -7.07 11.48 0.44
N VAL A 146 -6.78 10.18 0.57
CA VAL A 146 -6.28 9.57 1.81
C VAL A 146 -4.94 8.90 1.53
N VAL A 147 -3.95 9.18 2.39
CA VAL A 147 -2.61 8.58 2.37
C VAL A 147 -2.15 8.47 3.82
N HIS A 148 -1.31 7.50 4.15
CA HIS A 148 -0.95 7.32 5.56
C HIS A 148 -0.09 8.48 6.12
N ALA A 149 0.88 9.00 5.37
CA ALA A 149 1.77 10.06 5.87
C ALA A 149 1.91 11.25 4.92
N ALA A 150 2.47 11.08 3.73
CA ALA A 150 2.72 12.19 2.82
C ALA A 150 2.16 11.96 1.42
N TRP A 151 1.34 12.89 0.95
CA TRP A 151 0.86 12.88 -0.41
C TRP A 151 1.91 13.46 -1.35
N ASP A 152 2.19 12.72 -2.42
CA ASP A 152 2.98 13.18 -3.55
C ASP A 152 2.17 12.93 -4.82
N ARG A 153 1.97 13.98 -5.64
CA ARG A 153 1.17 13.90 -6.87
C ARG A 153 1.72 12.90 -7.89
N ARG A 154 2.94 12.40 -7.67
CA ARG A 154 3.57 11.41 -8.52
C ARG A 154 3.19 9.98 -8.16
N LEU A 155 2.63 9.75 -6.97
CA LEU A 155 2.25 8.42 -6.49
C LEU A 155 1.40 7.65 -7.52
N PRO A 156 0.37 8.23 -8.15
CA PRO A 156 -0.42 7.50 -9.15
C PRO A 156 0.36 7.05 -10.38
N TYR A 157 1.43 7.77 -10.75
CA TYR A 157 2.25 7.43 -11.93
C TYR A 157 3.32 6.36 -11.62
N PHE A 158 3.92 6.39 -10.44
CA PHE A 158 4.98 5.45 -10.05
C PHE A 158 4.47 4.20 -9.32
N LEU A 159 3.28 4.29 -8.74
CA LEU A 159 2.57 3.18 -8.10
C LEU A 159 1.13 3.15 -8.65
N PRO A 160 0.95 2.74 -9.93
CA PRO A 160 -0.38 2.61 -10.50
C PRO A 160 -1.19 1.60 -9.70
N GLY A 161 -2.36 2.01 -9.23
CA GLY A 161 -3.18 1.21 -8.32
C GLY A 161 -2.77 1.24 -6.85
N GLY A 162 -1.73 2.01 -6.51
CA GLY A 162 -1.23 2.16 -5.14
C GLY A 162 -0.70 0.87 -4.51
N ARG A 163 -0.55 -0.22 -5.28
CA ARG A 163 -0.16 -1.53 -4.77
C ARG A 163 1.34 -1.59 -4.52
N VAL A 164 1.70 -2.24 -3.42
CA VAL A 164 3.09 -2.54 -3.07
C VAL A 164 3.45 -3.90 -3.64
N ASN A 165 4.68 -4.04 -4.16
CA ASN A 165 5.21 -5.33 -4.60
C ASN A 165 6.54 -5.64 -3.90
N ARG A 166 7.01 -6.88 -4.03
CA ARG A 166 8.23 -7.38 -3.40
C ARG A 166 9.49 -6.60 -3.80
N GLU A 167 9.59 -6.16 -5.04
CA GLU A 167 10.74 -5.36 -5.52
C GLU A 167 10.77 -3.98 -4.85
N MET A 168 9.62 -3.31 -4.74
CA MET A 168 9.49 -2.04 -4.02
C MET A 168 9.82 -2.18 -2.53
N LEU A 169 9.37 -3.27 -1.90
CA LEU A 169 9.73 -3.57 -0.51
C LEU A 169 11.24 -3.77 -0.36
N ALA A 170 11.87 -4.53 -1.27
CA ALA A 170 13.30 -4.76 -1.27
C ALA A 170 14.10 -3.47 -1.46
N ASP A 171 13.74 -2.65 -2.46
CA ASP A 171 14.35 -1.34 -2.72
C ASP A 171 14.18 -0.38 -1.53
N MET A 172 13.06 -0.44 -0.82
CA MET A 172 12.84 0.38 0.37
C MET A 172 13.76 0.00 1.55
N GLN A 173 14.20 -1.26 1.63
CA GLN A 173 15.11 -1.74 2.69
C GLN A 173 16.59 -1.75 2.28
N GLY A 174 16.90 -1.77 0.98
CA GLY A 174 18.24 -1.93 0.43
C GLY A 174 19.00 -0.63 0.12
N GLN A 175 20.18 -0.78 -0.50
CA GLN A 175 21.02 0.33 -0.96
C GLN A 175 20.54 0.94 -2.30
N ARG A 176 19.70 0.23 -3.05
CA ARG A 176 19.15 0.68 -4.33
C ARG A 176 17.89 1.47 -4.07
N VAL A 177 17.87 2.74 -4.50
CA VAL A 177 16.77 3.64 -4.18
C VAL A 177 15.98 3.99 -5.45
N SER A 178 15.06 3.12 -5.85
CA SER A 178 14.16 3.40 -6.98
C SER A 178 13.21 4.56 -6.67
N PRO A 179 12.78 5.34 -7.68
CA PRO A 179 11.80 6.41 -7.48
C PRO A 179 10.51 5.94 -6.80
N ALA A 180 10.01 4.76 -7.18
CA ALA A 180 8.83 4.14 -6.57
C ALA A 180 9.05 3.82 -5.09
N ALA A 181 10.19 3.23 -4.71
CA ALA A 181 10.50 2.96 -3.31
C ALA A 181 10.66 4.24 -2.47
N LYS A 182 11.21 5.32 -3.04
CA LYS A 182 11.27 6.64 -2.37
C LYS A 182 9.88 7.22 -2.14
N LEU A 183 8.99 7.07 -3.13
CA LEU A 183 7.62 7.56 -3.05
C LEU A 183 6.80 6.72 -2.06
N LEU A 184 6.94 5.40 -2.10
CA LEU A 184 6.36 4.48 -1.11
C LEU A 184 6.78 4.85 0.31
N LYS A 185 8.10 4.98 0.55
CA LYS A 185 8.63 5.36 1.86
C LYS A 185 8.07 6.70 2.32
N ARG A 186 7.93 7.68 1.44
CA ARG A 186 7.32 8.99 1.79
C ARG A 186 5.82 8.87 2.07
N ALA A 187 5.10 8.10 1.26
CA ALA A 187 3.66 7.88 1.44
C ALA A 187 3.33 7.28 2.80
N VAL A 188 4.17 6.38 3.31
CA VAL A 188 3.92 5.71 4.60
C VAL A 188 4.73 6.27 5.77
N ALA A 189 5.88 6.91 5.57
CA ALA A 189 6.72 7.39 6.68
C ALA A 189 6.93 8.92 6.71
N GLY A 190 6.35 9.64 5.76
CA GLY A 190 6.46 11.10 5.63
C GLY A 190 7.73 11.56 4.91
N GLN A 191 7.83 12.87 4.69
CA GLN A 191 9.01 13.49 4.09
C GLN A 191 10.04 13.84 5.19
N GLU A 192 11.18 13.16 5.15
CA GLU A 192 12.33 13.43 6.01
C GLU A 192 13.41 14.20 5.23
N VAL A 193 14.09 15.11 5.92
CA VAL A 193 15.18 15.93 5.38
C VAL A 193 16.35 15.89 6.36
N LYS A 194 17.55 15.59 5.84
CA LYS A 194 18.77 15.63 6.65
C LYS A 194 19.13 17.05 7.02
N LEU A 195 19.58 17.25 8.24
CA LEU A 195 20.11 18.53 8.69
C LEU A 195 21.53 18.76 8.14
N PRO A 196 21.98 20.03 8.06
CA PRO A 196 23.35 20.36 7.70
C PRO A 196 24.33 19.74 8.70
N GLU A 197 25.54 19.46 8.24
CA GLU A 197 26.61 18.94 9.11
C GLU A 197 26.81 19.83 10.34
N GLY A 198 26.97 19.21 11.51
CA GLY A 198 27.09 19.92 12.79
C GLY A 198 25.79 20.47 13.37
N SER A 199 24.64 20.23 12.72
CA SER A 199 23.31 20.59 13.25
C SER A 199 22.54 19.36 13.71
N CYS A 200 21.77 19.50 14.79
CA CYS A 200 20.84 18.50 15.28
C CYS A 200 19.45 19.09 15.45
N PHE A 201 18.45 18.23 15.43
CA PHE A 201 17.10 18.52 15.92
C PHE A 201 16.93 17.80 17.25
N THR A 202 16.53 18.54 18.28
CA THR A 202 16.22 17.96 19.58
C THR A 202 14.71 17.79 19.69
N ASP A 203 14.23 16.56 19.82
CA ASP A 203 12.80 16.30 19.99
C ASP A 203 12.28 16.75 21.37
N SER A 204 10.96 16.64 21.58
CA SER A 204 10.32 17.02 22.84
C SER A 204 10.76 16.19 24.06
N LYS A 205 11.49 15.09 23.85
CA LYS A 205 12.06 14.23 24.89
C LYS A 205 13.55 14.49 25.12
N GLY A 206 14.13 15.47 24.43
CA GLY A 206 15.56 15.79 24.52
C GLY A 206 16.46 14.89 23.68
N VAL A 207 15.92 14.05 22.80
CA VAL A 207 16.73 13.18 21.94
C VAL A 207 17.15 13.95 20.69
N GLU A 208 18.43 13.88 20.35
CA GLU A 208 18.98 14.52 19.16
C GLU A 208 18.89 13.62 17.93
N HIS A 209 18.47 14.21 16.82
CA HIS A 209 18.32 13.55 15.53
C HIS A 209 19.07 14.31 14.43
N PRO A 210 19.73 13.61 13.50
CA PRO A 210 20.44 14.22 12.37
C PRO A 210 19.50 14.58 11.20
N ASP A 211 18.22 14.23 11.30
CA ASP A 211 17.19 14.49 10.32
C ASP A 211 15.92 14.99 10.99
N ILE A 212 15.08 15.67 10.20
CA ILE A 212 13.77 16.14 10.63
C ILE A 212 12.71 15.72 9.64
N ARG A 213 11.48 15.56 10.15
CA ARG A 213 10.31 15.47 9.31
C ARG A 213 9.76 16.86 9.01
N VAL A 214 9.35 17.07 7.77
CA VAL A 214 8.86 18.38 7.30
C VAL A 214 7.41 18.30 6.83
N ALA A 215 6.71 19.43 6.93
CA ALA A 215 5.38 19.64 6.36
C ALA A 215 5.47 19.55 4.83
N TRP A 216 5.19 18.37 4.28
CA TRP A 216 5.31 18.05 2.85
C TRP A 216 4.46 18.94 1.94
N TRP A 217 3.41 19.58 2.49
CA TRP A 217 2.54 20.48 1.76
C TRP A 217 3.04 21.93 1.67
N LYS A 218 4.05 22.31 2.47
CA LYS A 218 4.57 23.68 2.48
C LYS A 218 5.55 23.88 1.33
N ASN A 219 5.69 25.14 0.91
CA ASN A 219 6.82 25.51 0.08
C ASN A 219 8.09 25.48 0.92
N LEU A 220 8.93 24.47 0.72
CA LEU A 220 10.21 24.34 1.42
C LEU A 220 11.30 25.22 0.79
N HIS A 221 11.05 25.81 -0.38
CA HIS A 221 12.02 26.69 -1.03
C HIS A 221 12.23 27.97 -0.23
N GLY A 222 13.45 28.14 0.31
CA GLY A 222 13.82 29.28 1.14
C GLY A 222 13.28 29.21 2.58
N ALA A 223 12.56 28.15 2.94
CA ALA A 223 12.13 27.90 4.31
C ALA A 223 13.33 27.54 5.19
N THR A 224 13.22 27.79 6.50
CA THR A 224 14.16 27.27 7.48
C THR A 224 13.74 25.86 7.92
N TYR A 225 14.68 25.05 8.41
CA TYR A 225 14.34 23.74 8.99
C TYR A 225 13.29 23.87 10.10
N ALA A 226 13.45 24.86 10.98
CA ALA A 226 12.44 25.21 11.99
C ALA A 226 11.06 25.59 11.42
N GLY A 227 11.02 26.34 10.31
CA GLY A 227 9.75 26.72 9.67
C GLY A 227 9.08 25.60 8.88
N ALA A 228 9.85 24.60 8.47
CA ALA A 228 9.41 23.41 7.74
C ALA A 228 8.99 22.26 8.64
N LEU A 229 9.43 22.24 9.90
CA LEU A 229 9.23 21.14 10.84
C LEU A 229 7.75 20.75 11.01
N PHE A 230 7.47 19.45 10.93
CA PHE A 230 6.16 18.88 11.27
C PHE A 230 6.30 17.42 11.75
N PRO A 231 5.68 17.01 12.88
CA PRO A 231 4.77 17.80 13.72
C PRO A 231 5.52 18.95 14.43
N PRO A 232 4.85 20.05 14.80
CA PRO A 232 5.52 21.12 15.50
C PRO A 232 5.94 20.65 16.90
N GLY A 233 7.15 20.99 17.34
CA GLY A 233 7.67 20.59 18.64
C GLY A 233 9.17 20.36 18.60
N GLY A 234 9.83 20.37 19.76
CA GLY A 234 11.29 20.32 19.82
C GLY A 234 11.98 21.57 19.28
N VAL A 235 13.29 21.48 19.07
CA VAL A 235 14.15 22.59 18.65
C VAL A 235 14.89 22.21 17.38
N ALA A 236 14.53 22.85 16.26
CA ALA A 236 15.19 22.70 14.97
C ALA A 236 15.97 23.98 14.59
N PRO A 237 17.04 23.88 13.80
CA PRO A 237 17.85 25.04 13.42
C PRO A 237 17.07 26.03 12.55
N LYS A 238 17.33 27.32 12.73
CA LYS A 238 16.78 28.41 11.89
C LYS A 238 17.61 28.64 10.61
N VAL A 239 18.33 27.62 10.17
CA VAL A 239 19.13 27.63 8.94
C VAL A 239 18.19 27.38 7.76
N ARG A 240 18.43 28.05 6.63
CA ARG A 240 17.66 27.82 5.39
C ARG A 240 17.98 26.43 4.83
N ILE A 241 16.96 25.76 4.33
CA ILE A 241 17.13 24.49 3.61
C ILE A 241 17.84 24.82 2.28
N GLY A 242 19.10 24.41 2.16
CA GLY A 242 19.95 24.64 0.98
C GLY A 242 20.02 23.40 0.09
N GLY A 243 19.98 23.58 -1.23
CA GLY A 243 20.13 22.51 -2.22
C GLY A 243 18.94 21.54 -2.28
N PHE A 244 18.19 21.52 -3.40
CA PHE A 244 17.05 20.62 -3.59
C PHE A 244 17.47 19.26 -4.17
N HIS A 245 18.56 18.68 -3.67
CA HIS A 245 18.96 17.33 -4.09
C HIS A 245 18.09 16.28 -3.37
N GLY A 246 16.83 16.15 -3.80
CA GLY A 246 15.93 15.07 -3.38
C GLY A 246 14.79 15.44 -2.44
N VAL A 247 14.69 16.71 -2.03
CA VAL A 247 13.48 17.24 -1.36
C VAL A 247 12.63 17.91 -2.42
N GLU A 248 11.62 17.22 -2.92
CA GLU A 248 10.77 17.76 -3.97
C GLU A 248 9.74 18.72 -3.39
N THR A 249 9.88 19.97 -3.79
CA THR A 249 9.18 21.15 -3.30
C THR A 249 7.84 21.31 -4.00
N GLY A 250 6.85 20.52 -3.62
CA GLY A 250 5.48 20.72 -4.08
C GLY A 250 4.66 21.43 -3.02
N ARG A 251 4.48 22.76 -3.12
CA ARG A 251 3.42 23.42 -2.34
C ARG A 251 2.08 22.78 -2.71
N TYR A 252 1.35 22.26 -1.73
CA TYR A 252 -0.01 21.79 -1.95
C TYR A 252 -0.95 22.99 -1.97
N HIS A 253 -1.71 23.13 -3.05
CA HIS A 253 -2.56 24.30 -3.24
C HIS A 253 -3.92 24.13 -2.55
N LYS A 254 -4.44 25.21 -1.96
CA LYS A 254 -5.70 25.19 -1.18
C LYS A 254 -6.95 24.83 -1.97
N GLN A 255 -6.88 24.91 -3.31
CA GLN A 255 -7.96 24.52 -4.23
C GLN A 255 -7.88 23.05 -4.67
N GLN A 256 -6.81 22.33 -4.30
CA GLN A 256 -6.73 20.89 -4.56
C GLN A 256 -7.57 20.12 -3.54
N LYS A 257 -7.95 18.89 -3.89
CA LYS A 257 -8.72 17.98 -3.02
C LYS A 257 -8.17 17.97 -1.59
N PRO A 258 -9.02 18.01 -0.56
CA PRO A 258 -8.65 17.70 0.80
C PRO A 258 -7.79 16.43 0.91
N VAL A 259 -6.74 16.49 1.74
CA VAL A 259 -5.87 15.34 2.02
C VAL A 259 -5.98 14.98 3.49
N PHE A 260 -6.29 13.72 3.78
CA PHE A 260 -6.31 13.15 5.12
C PHE A 260 -5.15 12.15 5.30
N PHE A 261 -4.51 12.20 6.47
CA PHE A 261 -3.35 11.36 6.79
C PHE A 261 -3.17 11.13 8.30
N GLY A 262 -2.36 10.13 8.65
CA GLY A 262 -1.98 9.70 10.00
C GLY A 262 -0.48 9.88 10.29
N HIS A 263 0.18 8.98 11.03
CA HIS A 263 1.64 8.88 11.25
C HIS A 263 2.38 10.00 12.01
N TYR A 264 1.77 11.17 12.23
CA TYR A 264 2.49 12.33 12.81
C TYR A 264 2.39 12.46 14.32
N TRP A 265 1.68 11.56 15.01
CA TRP A 265 1.65 11.44 16.47
C TRP A 265 1.38 12.78 17.14
N LEU A 266 0.33 13.49 16.71
CA LEU A 266 -0.02 14.75 17.34
C LEU A 266 -0.38 14.49 18.81
N ASN A 267 0.12 15.34 19.69
CA ASN A 267 -0.25 15.29 21.11
C ASN A 267 -1.46 16.23 21.34
N PRO A 268 -2.64 15.75 21.75
CA PRO A 268 -3.82 16.58 21.98
C PRO A 268 -3.65 17.61 23.11
N GLU A 269 -2.69 17.43 24.02
CA GLU A 269 -2.39 18.41 25.09
C GLU A 269 -1.64 19.65 24.56
N VAL A 270 -0.93 19.51 23.43
CA VAL A 270 -0.04 20.54 22.88
C VAL A 270 -0.52 21.04 21.52
N HIS A 271 -1.16 20.17 20.75
CA HIS A 271 -1.63 20.44 19.41
C HIS A 271 -3.14 20.61 19.40
N THR A 272 -3.60 21.70 18.81
CA THR A 272 -5.02 21.92 18.56
C THR A 272 -5.60 20.78 17.72
N LEU A 273 -6.78 20.30 18.13
CA LEU A 273 -7.60 19.39 17.34
C LEU A 273 -8.27 20.17 16.20
N ALA A 274 -7.59 20.29 15.07
CA ALA A 274 -8.05 21.04 13.90
C ALA A 274 -7.30 20.59 12.64
N PRO A 275 -7.84 20.86 11.43
CA PRO A 275 -7.10 20.65 10.20
C PRO A 275 -5.79 21.46 10.21
N VAL A 276 -4.69 20.87 9.74
CA VAL A 276 -3.36 21.54 9.73
C VAL A 276 -3.28 22.64 8.68
N GLU A 277 -4.09 22.56 7.63
CA GLU A 277 -4.43 23.63 6.69
C GLU A 277 -5.91 23.50 6.29
N SER A 278 -6.44 24.50 5.59
CA SER A 278 -7.85 24.52 5.16
C SER A 278 -8.30 23.29 4.35
N ASN A 279 -7.39 22.57 3.71
CA ASN A 279 -7.66 21.34 2.95
C ASN A 279 -6.70 20.20 3.30
N ILE A 280 -6.08 20.21 4.48
CA ILE A 280 -5.11 19.19 4.89
C ILE A 280 -5.37 18.84 6.35
N CYS A 281 -5.56 17.57 6.66
CA CYS A 281 -5.99 17.12 7.97
C CYS A 281 -5.21 15.88 8.43
N CYS A 282 -4.52 16.02 9.56
CA CYS A 282 -3.93 14.90 10.28
C CYS A 282 -4.98 14.34 11.24
N VAL A 283 -5.24 13.04 11.19
CA VAL A 283 -6.16 12.33 12.09
C VAL A 283 -5.43 11.43 13.10
N ASP A 284 -4.09 11.48 13.16
CA ASP A 284 -3.30 10.76 14.16
C ASP A 284 -2.95 11.67 15.36
N TYR A 285 -3.56 11.35 16.51
CA TYR A 285 -3.34 11.99 17.81
C TYR A 285 -2.81 11.01 18.88
N SER A 286 -1.97 10.05 18.45
CA SER A 286 -1.17 9.19 19.33
C SER A 286 -1.96 8.27 20.27
N VAL A 287 -3.02 7.59 19.81
CA VAL A 287 -3.79 6.64 20.64
C VAL A 287 -2.88 5.64 21.38
N ALA A 288 -1.79 5.20 20.76
CA ALA A 288 -0.84 4.24 21.32
C ALA A 288 0.15 4.82 22.36
N ARG A 289 -0.02 6.07 22.80
CA ARG A 289 0.73 6.71 23.90
C ARG A 289 -0.19 7.46 24.84
N ASP A 290 -1.27 6.79 25.29
CA ASP A 290 -2.30 7.38 26.15
C ASP A 290 -2.99 8.62 25.53
N GLY A 291 -2.92 8.75 24.19
CA GLY A 291 -3.58 9.82 23.46
C GLY A 291 -5.05 9.51 23.18
N ILE A 292 -5.57 10.09 22.11
CA ILE A 292 -6.95 9.92 21.67
C ILE A 292 -7.00 9.25 20.30
N LEU A 293 -8.01 8.40 20.07
CA LEU A 293 -8.35 7.96 18.73
C LEU A 293 -9.28 8.99 18.10
N VAL A 294 -9.00 9.36 16.85
CA VAL A 294 -9.64 10.48 16.17
C VAL A 294 -10.23 10.03 14.85
N ALA A 295 -11.43 10.55 14.55
CA ALA A 295 -12.03 10.52 13.24
C ALA A 295 -12.39 11.93 12.77
N TYR A 296 -12.46 12.11 11.45
CA TYR A 296 -13.02 13.29 10.80
C TYR A 296 -14.25 12.91 9.98
N ARG A 297 -15.38 13.60 10.20
CA ARG A 297 -16.62 13.40 9.42
C ARG A 297 -16.63 14.29 8.18
N TRP A 298 -16.31 13.72 7.02
CA TRP A 298 -16.31 14.43 5.75
C TRP A 298 -17.63 14.24 5.02
N ASP A 299 -18.22 15.35 4.60
CA ASP A 299 -19.56 15.43 3.99
C ASP A 299 -19.51 16.04 2.57
N GLY A 300 -18.35 16.02 1.91
CA GLY A 300 -18.16 16.62 0.60
C GLY A 300 -17.44 17.98 0.61
N GLU A 301 -17.08 18.52 1.78
CA GLU A 301 -16.55 19.86 1.88
C GLU A 301 -15.10 19.99 1.40
N GLN A 302 -14.80 21.11 0.72
CA GLN A 302 -13.45 21.46 0.26
C GLN A 302 -12.62 22.19 1.33
N VAL A 303 -13.31 22.92 2.23
CA VAL A 303 -12.69 23.62 3.36
C VAL A 303 -13.05 22.88 4.63
N LEU A 304 -12.05 22.27 5.23
CA LEU A 304 -12.18 21.42 6.41
C LEU A 304 -12.43 22.25 7.67
N SER A 305 -13.14 21.67 8.64
CA SER A 305 -13.52 22.33 9.89
C SER A 305 -13.11 21.53 11.13
N ALA A 306 -12.73 22.24 12.20
CA ALA A 306 -12.46 21.61 13.49
C ALA A 306 -13.72 20.97 14.12
N ASP A 307 -14.92 21.45 13.78
CA ASP A 307 -16.19 20.94 14.33
C ASP A 307 -16.57 19.54 13.82
N LYS A 308 -15.83 19.02 12.83
CA LYS A 308 -16.07 17.70 12.21
C LYS A 308 -15.23 16.58 12.84
N PHE A 309 -14.41 16.89 13.83
CA PHE A 309 -13.63 15.89 14.56
C PHE A 309 -14.51 15.16 15.59
N VAL A 310 -14.36 13.85 15.66
CA VAL A 310 -14.94 12.99 16.68
C VAL A 310 -13.81 12.21 17.33
N THR A 311 -13.79 12.17 18.65
CA THR A 311 -12.67 11.59 19.40
C THR A 311 -13.14 10.72 20.53
N VAL A 312 -12.29 9.75 20.89
CA VAL A 312 -12.43 8.93 22.10
C VAL A 312 -11.06 8.75 22.75
N ASP A 313 -11.04 8.56 24.07
CA ASP A 313 -9.81 8.26 24.81
C ASP A 313 -9.25 6.88 24.40
N SER A 314 -7.94 6.71 24.42
CA SER A 314 -7.28 5.41 24.20
C SER A 314 -7.79 4.28 25.11
N LYS A 315 -8.32 4.61 26.29
CA LYS A 315 -8.90 3.70 27.28
C LYS A 315 -10.43 3.64 27.23
N ALA A 316 -11.05 4.33 26.28
CA ALA A 316 -12.49 4.25 26.07
C ALA A 316 -12.89 2.80 25.77
N THR A 317 -14.00 2.36 26.36
CA THR A 317 -14.58 1.05 26.11
C THR A 317 -15.93 1.22 25.42
N PRO A 318 -16.28 0.33 24.47
CA PRO A 318 -17.57 0.40 23.81
C PRO A 318 -18.68 0.08 24.82
N SER A 319 -19.87 0.65 24.60
CA SER A 319 -21.05 0.34 25.40
C SER A 319 -21.38 -1.15 25.37
N LYS A 320 -21.11 -1.81 24.23
CA LYS A 320 -21.21 -3.26 24.08
C LYS A 320 -20.26 -3.76 23.00
N ARG A 321 -19.27 -4.58 23.41
CA ARG A 321 -18.40 -5.29 22.45
C ARG A 321 -19.21 -6.14 21.47
N ALA A 322 -18.93 -5.96 20.19
CA ALA A 322 -19.53 -6.77 19.13
C ALA A 322 -19.05 -8.23 19.24
N LYS A 323 -19.97 -9.17 19.01
CA LYS A 323 -19.62 -10.59 18.81
C LYS A 323 -19.15 -10.77 17.38
N LEU A 324 -17.88 -10.45 17.14
CA LEU A 324 -17.26 -10.56 15.83
C LEU A 324 -17.32 -12.00 15.34
N LYS A 325 -17.67 -12.16 14.06
CA LYS A 325 -17.45 -13.39 13.32
C LYS A 325 -16.20 -13.20 12.49
N LYS A 326 -15.30 -14.18 12.50
CA LYS A 326 -14.14 -14.14 11.59
C LYS A 326 -14.63 -13.96 10.16
N PRO A 327 -14.05 -13.04 9.37
CA PRO A 327 -14.43 -12.86 7.98
C PRO A 327 -14.26 -14.18 7.23
N ASP A 328 -15.21 -14.51 6.36
CA ASP A 328 -15.08 -15.63 5.44
C ASP A 328 -14.30 -15.15 4.21
N PHE A 329 -13.04 -15.60 4.10
CA PHE A 329 -12.13 -15.22 3.03
C PHE A 329 -12.29 -16.06 1.76
N SER A 330 -13.19 -17.06 1.74
CA SER A 330 -13.42 -17.91 0.57
C SER A 330 -13.92 -17.12 -0.65
N ASP A 331 -14.51 -15.95 -0.44
CA ASP A 331 -15.13 -15.11 -1.47
C ASP A 331 -14.33 -13.83 -1.82
N THR A 332 -13.05 -13.77 -1.43
CA THR A 332 -12.14 -12.64 -1.71
C THR A 332 -12.15 -12.21 -3.19
N GLY A 333 -12.23 -13.16 -4.12
CA GLY A 333 -12.30 -12.89 -5.55
C GLY A 333 -13.59 -12.20 -6.00
N GLU A 334 -14.73 -12.46 -5.38
CA GLU A 334 -15.97 -11.74 -5.68
C GLU A 334 -16.02 -10.38 -4.99
N VAL A 335 -15.46 -10.25 -3.78
CA VAL A 335 -15.32 -8.97 -3.07
C VAL A 335 -14.49 -7.97 -3.88
N MET A 336 -13.37 -8.42 -4.46
CA MET A 336 -12.55 -7.58 -5.34
C MET A 336 -13.28 -7.22 -6.64
N ARG A 337 -14.06 -8.16 -7.22
CA ARG A 337 -14.90 -7.89 -8.41
C ARG A 337 -16.07 -6.94 -8.15
N ARG A 338 -16.61 -6.93 -6.93
CA ARG A 338 -17.75 -6.08 -6.53
C ARG A 338 -17.35 -4.64 -6.22
N ARG A 339 -16.08 -4.37 -5.91
CA ARG A 339 -15.58 -3.01 -5.59
C ARG A 339 -15.25 -2.25 -6.90
N PRO A 340 -16.09 -1.30 -7.36
CA PRO A 340 -15.85 -0.58 -8.60
C PRO A 340 -15.09 0.73 -8.33
N LYS A 341 -14.07 1.05 -9.16
CA LYS A 341 -13.50 2.40 -9.40
C LYS A 341 -12.76 3.13 -8.26
N GLU A 342 -13.01 2.83 -6.98
CA GLU A 342 -12.49 3.60 -5.83
C GLU A 342 -11.10 3.17 -5.39
N TYR A 343 -10.81 1.88 -5.52
CA TYR A 343 -9.44 1.39 -5.50
C TYR A 343 -8.90 1.63 -6.90
N PRO A 344 -7.79 2.37 -7.06
CA PRO A 344 -7.23 2.57 -8.38
C PRO A 344 -6.94 1.19 -8.97
N CYS A 345 -7.70 0.81 -10.01
CA CYS A 345 -7.47 -0.41 -10.75
C CYS A 345 -6.06 -0.28 -11.35
N SER A 346 -5.21 -1.27 -11.10
CA SER A 346 -3.95 -1.33 -11.82
C SER A 346 -4.25 -1.42 -13.31
N PHE A 347 -3.36 -0.86 -14.14
CA PHE A 347 -3.28 -1.17 -15.58
C PHE A 347 -3.26 -2.70 -15.84
N HIS A 348 -2.95 -3.49 -14.81
CA HIS A 348 -2.92 -4.94 -14.81
C HIS A 348 -4.31 -5.60 -14.75
N GLU A 349 -5.38 -4.95 -14.27
CA GLU A 349 -6.73 -5.53 -14.35
C GLU A 349 -7.31 -5.50 -15.78
N ALA A 350 -6.76 -4.65 -16.66
CA ALA A 350 -7.00 -4.76 -18.10
C ALA A 350 -6.38 -6.04 -18.70
N TYR A 351 -5.42 -6.69 -18.02
CA TYR A 351 -4.82 -7.95 -18.45
C TYR A 351 -5.30 -9.16 -17.61
N THR A 352 -5.52 -9.02 -16.31
CA THR A 352 -5.83 -10.17 -15.44
C THR A 352 -7.32 -10.51 -15.36
N ALA A 353 -8.24 -9.55 -15.52
CA ALA A 353 -9.67 -9.86 -15.56
C ALA A 353 -10.14 -10.29 -16.97
N GLY A 354 -9.43 -9.84 -18.00
CA GLY A 354 -9.66 -10.21 -19.40
C GLY A 354 -9.22 -11.63 -19.71
N GLU A 355 -7.98 -12.02 -19.40
CA GLU A 355 -7.40 -13.28 -19.87
C GLU A 355 -7.66 -14.49 -18.97
N TYR A 356 -8.05 -14.32 -17.70
CA TYR A 356 -8.44 -15.45 -16.86
C TYR A 356 -9.85 -15.98 -17.19
N ALA A 357 -10.75 -15.10 -17.63
CA ALA A 357 -12.10 -15.47 -18.04
C ALA A 357 -12.21 -15.73 -19.56
N SER A 358 -11.46 -15.01 -20.39
CA SER A 358 -11.39 -15.31 -21.83
C SER A 358 -10.46 -16.49 -22.12
N GLY A 359 -9.38 -16.71 -21.37
CA GLY A 359 -8.54 -17.91 -21.48
C GLY A 359 -9.28 -19.20 -21.14
N MET A 360 -10.16 -19.19 -20.13
CA MET A 360 -11.00 -20.35 -19.82
C MET A 360 -12.18 -20.55 -20.78
N ARG A 361 -12.75 -19.47 -21.36
CA ARG A 361 -13.80 -19.60 -22.39
C ARG A 361 -13.26 -20.00 -23.77
N TYR A 362 -12.08 -19.49 -24.16
CA TYR A 362 -11.46 -19.85 -25.44
C TYR A 362 -10.93 -21.30 -25.44
N TRP A 363 -10.57 -21.84 -24.28
CA TRP A 363 -10.17 -23.25 -24.14
C TRP A 363 -11.33 -24.25 -24.01
N GLN A 364 -12.57 -23.80 -23.84
CA GLN A 364 -13.74 -24.68 -23.89
C GLN A 364 -14.29 -24.87 -25.31
N GLU A 365 -14.08 -23.92 -26.22
CA GLU A 365 -14.63 -23.97 -27.59
C GLU A 365 -13.56 -24.27 -28.67
N GLY A 366 -12.28 -23.98 -28.43
CA GLY A 366 -11.20 -24.22 -29.41
C GLY A 366 -10.49 -25.58 -29.30
N ALA A 367 -10.64 -26.30 -28.18
CA ALA A 367 -9.92 -27.55 -27.92
C ALA A 367 -10.61 -28.80 -28.52
N VAL A 368 -11.29 -28.66 -29.66
CA VAL A 368 -11.91 -29.82 -30.35
C VAL A 368 -11.12 -30.25 -31.59
N GLN A 369 -10.29 -29.42 -32.21
CA GLN A 369 -9.48 -29.87 -33.35
C GLN A 369 -8.07 -29.27 -33.32
N GLY A 370 -7.08 -30.13 -33.59
CA GLY A 370 -5.67 -29.88 -33.32
C GLY A 370 -4.96 -29.01 -34.35
N GLU A 371 -3.83 -28.50 -33.86
CA GLU A 371 -2.79 -27.67 -34.49
C GLU A 371 -3.12 -26.17 -34.69
N PRO A 372 -2.20 -25.25 -34.28
CA PRO A 372 -2.39 -23.81 -34.40
C PRO A 372 -2.20 -23.33 -35.85
N ASP A 373 -3.05 -22.38 -36.27
CA ASP A 373 -3.06 -21.78 -37.60
C ASP A 373 -1.78 -20.97 -37.90
N PRO A 374 -0.98 -21.36 -38.93
CA PRO A 374 0.26 -20.68 -39.30
C PRO A 374 0.09 -19.24 -39.82
N GLU A 375 -1.11 -18.81 -40.24
CA GLU A 375 -1.33 -17.43 -40.70
C GLU A 375 -1.37 -16.41 -39.55
N LEU A 376 -1.81 -16.84 -38.35
CA LEU A 376 -1.88 -15.99 -37.15
C LEU A 376 -0.49 -15.65 -36.57
N LEU A 377 0.53 -16.46 -36.87
CA LEU A 377 1.92 -16.18 -36.52
C LEU A 377 2.56 -15.11 -37.43
N LYS A 378 1.98 -14.83 -38.61
CA LYS A 378 2.49 -13.80 -39.53
C LYS A 378 1.98 -12.39 -39.20
N SER A 379 0.88 -12.23 -38.46
CA SER A 379 0.34 -10.90 -38.11
C SER A 379 1.15 -10.19 -37.01
N TYR A 380 2.13 -10.86 -36.40
CA TYR A 380 3.12 -10.27 -35.50
C TYR A 380 4.48 -10.17 -36.21
N SER A 381 4.57 -9.37 -37.27
CA SER A 381 5.87 -9.05 -37.88
C SER A 381 6.62 -8.05 -37.00
N LEU A 382 7.68 -8.51 -36.33
CA LEU A 382 8.73 -7.67 -35.75
C LEU A 382 9.66 -7.15 -36.86
N GLU A 383 9.14 -6.35 -37.79
CA GLU A 383 10.01 -5.59 -38.68
C GLU A 383 10.46 -4.32 -37.95
N GLY A 384 11.69 -4.35 -37.43
CA GLY A 384 12.35 -3.20 -36.82
C GLY A 384 13.21 -3.48 -35.58
N TYR A 385 13.34 -4.74 -35.14
CA TYR A 385 14.14 -5.09 -33.96
C TYR A 385 15.37 -5.93 -34.33
N ASP A 386 16.53 -5.40 -33.94
CA ASP A 386 17.89 -5.85 -34.28
C ASP A 386 18.22 -7.27 -33.76
N GLU A 387 19.08 -7.98 -34.49
CA GLU A 387 19.37 -9.43 -34.38
C GLU A 387 20.13 -9.87 -33.11
N ASN A 388 20.25 -9.01 -32.09
CA ASN A 388 21.05 -9.30 -30.88
C ASN A 388 20.25 -9.68 -29.62
N MET A 389 18.95 -9.99 -29.72
CA MET A 389 18.12 -10.49 -28.60
C MET A 389 17.84 -12.00 -28.64
N THR A 390 18.85 -12.82 -28.97
CA THR A 390 18.79 -14.28 -28.91
C THR A 390 18.43 -14.80 -27.49
N SER A 391 18.73 -14.01 -26.46
CA SER A 391 18.50 -14.32 -25.05
C SER A 391 17.04 -14.17 -24.59
N ALA A 392 16.26 -13.22 -25.14
CA ALA A 392 14.85 -13.05 -24.76
C ALA A 392 13.95 -14.16 -25.34
N ARG A 393 14.24 -14.60 -26.57
CA ARG A 393 13.53 -15.70 -27.23
C ARG A 393 13.84 -17.05 -26.57
N ALA A 394 15.10 -17.31 -26.23
CA ALA A 394 15.49 -18.52 -25.51
C ALA A 394 14.81 -18.63 -24.14
N VAL A 395 14.76 -17.52 -23.38
CA VAL A 395 14.09 -17.47 -22.08
C VAL A 395 12.58 -17.71 -22.21
N ALA A 396 11.94 -17.16 -23.24
CA ALA A 396 10.50 -17.37 -23.49
C ALA A 396 10.17 -18.81 -23.94
N GLU A 397 10.98 -19.40 -24.82
CA GLU A 397 10.81 -20.79 -25.29
C GLU A 397 11.06 -21.81 -24.15
N GLU A 398 12.02 -21.54 -23.25
CA GLU A 398 12.24 -22.36 -22.04
C GLU A 398 11.15 -22.21 -20.99
N TRP A 399 10.60 -21.00 -20.81
CA TRP A 399 9.46 -20.74 -19.94
C TRP A 399 8.23 -21.54 -20.37
N LEU A 400 7.94 -21.53 -21.68
CA LEU A 400 6.89 -22.34 -22.29
C LEU A 400 7.15 -23.84 -22.13
N GLY A 401 8.40 -24.29 -22.28
CA GLY A 401 8.80 -25.69 -22.08
C GLY A 401 8.63 -26.18 -20.63
N GLY A 402 8.93 -25.33 -19.64
CA GLY A 402 8.72 -25.61 -18.21
C GLY A 402 7.23 -25.71 -17.86
N ALA A 403 6.42 -24.77 -18.35
CA ALA A 403 4.97 -24.77 -18.16
C ALA A 403 4.29 -26.01 -18.78
N LEU A 404 4.75 -26.45 -19.95
CA LEU A 404 4.27 -27.68 -20.62
C LEU A 404 4.62 -28.97 -19.85
N LYS A 405 5.77 -29.04 -19.17
CA LYS A 405 6.14 -30.18 -18.33
C LYS A 405 5.30 -30.26 -17.06
N VAL A 406 5.02 -29.11 -16.43
CA VAL A 406 4.13 -29.01 -15.27
C VAL A 406 2.70 -29.41 -15.65
N ALA A 407 2.20 -28.96 -16.79
CA ALA A 407 0.89 -29.35 -17.31
C ALA A 407 0.78 -30.87 -17.54
N LYS A 408 1.81 -31.52 -18.11
CA LYS A 408 1.83 -32.98 -18.31
C LYS A 408 1.92 -33.78 -17.01
N LEU A 409 2.59 -33.26 -15.99
CA LEU A 409 2.66 -33.90 -14.66
C LEU A 409 1.33 -33.83 -13.93
N ILE A 410 0.57 -32.74 -14.12
CA ILE A 410 -0.79 -32.57 -13.59
C ILE A 410 -1.79 -33.47 -14.32
N ASP A 411 -1.64 -33.64 -15.64
CA ASP A 411 -2.54 -34.47 -16.46
C ASP A 411 -2.33 -35.99 -16.25
N ASN A 412 -1.10 -36.42 -15.92
CA ASN A 412 -0.79 -37.83 -15.62
C ASN A 412 -1.16 -38.26 -14.19
N ALA A 413 -1.54 -37.32 -13.31
CA ALA A 413 -2.09 -37.66 -12.02
C ALA A 413 -3.57 -38.02 -12.22
N ASP A 414 -3.87 -39.32 -12.28
CA ASP A 414 -5.19 -39.90 -12.49
C ASP A 414 -6.22 -39.32 -11.51
N CYS A 415 -6.83 -38.21 -11.88
CA CYS A 415 -7.85 -37.52 -11.11
C CYS A 415 -9.11 -37.50 -11.95
N ASP A 416 -9.97 -38.47 -11.63
CA ASP A 416 -11.23 -38.69 -12.33
C ASP A 416 -12.09 -37.41 -12.31
N LYS A 417 -12.70 -37.09 -13.46
CA LYS A 417 -13.24 -35.75 -13.80
C LYS A 417 -14.26 -35.17 -12.81
N LYS A 418 -14.81 -35.99 -11.90
CA LYS A 418 -15.78 -35.56 -10.88
C LYS A 418 -15.17 -35.08 -9.56
N GLN A 419 -13.86 -35.19 -9.33
CA GLN A 419 -13.21 -34.76 -8.08
C GLN A 419 -12.42 -33.44 -8.17
N ARG A 420 -12.37 -32.79 -9.35
CA ARG A 420 -11.55 -31.58 -9.59
C ARG A 420 -11.87 -30.38 -8.69
N GLU A 421 -13.05 -30.34 -8.08
CA GLU A 421 -13.44 -29.25 -7.16
C GLU A 421 -12.86 -29.41 -5.74
N GLY A 422 -12.21 -30.54 -5.42
CA GLY A 422 -11.68 -30.83 -4.07
C GLY A 422 -10.17 -31.08 -3.95
N CYS A 423 -9.41 -31.07 -5.04
CA CYS A 423 -8.04 -31.62 -5.06
C CYS A 423 -6.88 -30.65 -4.69
N TRP A 424 -7.18 -29.42 -4.27
CA TRP A 424 -6.17 -28.41 -3.89
C TRP A 424 -5.31 -28.78 -2.66
N GLY A 425 -5.58 -29.93 -2.02
CA GLY A 425 -4.84 -30.45 -0.88
C GLY A 425 -3.92 -31.66 -1.16
N HIS A 426 -3.78 -32.12 -2.40
CA HIS A 426 -2.98 -33.33 -2.68
C HIS A 426 -1.47 -33.05 -2.80
N LYS A 427 -0.66 -33.89 -2.15
CA LYS A 427 0.81 -33.80 -2.03
C LYS A 427 1.54 -33.61 -3.38
N THR A 428 1.01 -34.18 -4.46
CA THR A 428 1.53 -34.07 -5.83
C THR A 428 1.44 -32.67 -6.44
N HIS A 429 0.42 -31.88 -6.10
CA HIS A 429 0.33 -30.48 -6.56
C HIS A 429 1.36 -29.58 -5.85
N GLN A 430 1.58 -29.80 -4.55
CA GLN A 430 2.59 -29.06 -3.79
C GLN A 430 4.01 -29.39 -4.24
N ASP A 431 4.29 -30.66 -4.57
CA ASP A 431 5.58 -31.08 -5.13
C ASP A 431 5.82 -30.52 -6.55
N ALA A 432 4.79 -30.37 -7.39
CA ALA A 432 4.90 -29.77 -8.72
C ALA A 432 5.19 -28.25 -8.66
N TRP A 433 4.56 -27.54 -7.72
CA TRP A 433 4.85 -26.12 -7.48
C TRP A 433 6.24 -25.91 -6.87
N ARG A 434 6.71 -26.81 -5.98
CA ARG A 434 8.07 -26.75 -5.44
C ARG A 434 9.13 -26.87 -6.56
N ILE A 435 8.95 -27.82 -7.48
CA ILE A 435 9.87 -28.01 -8.62
C ILE A 435 9.84 -26.80 -9.57
N TYR A 436 8.67 -26.18 -9.78
CA TYR A 436 8.53 -24.95 -10.58
C TYR A 436 9.29 -23.77 -9.98
N TYR A 437 9.22 -23.57 -8.66
CA TYR A 437 9.92 -22.47 -7.99
C TYR A 437 11.42 -22.72 -7.83
N GLU A 438 11.85 -23.97 -7.61
CA GLU A 438 13.28 -24.32 -7.53
C GLU A 438 14.01 -24.13 -8.88
N HIS A 439 13.35 -24.33 -10.03
CA HIS A 439 13.95 -24.12 -11.36
C HIS A 439 14.00 -22.66 -11.82
N ILE A 440 13.06 -21.81 -11.38
CA ILE A 440 12.99 -20.40 -11.79
C ILE A 440 14.06 -19.54 -11.08
N ASP A 441 14.36 -19.84 -9.82
CA ASP A 441 15.29 -19.05 -9.01
C ASP A 441 16.76 -19.19 -9.48
N GLU A 442 17.17 -20.36 -9.98
CA GLU A 442 18.55 -20.55 -10.48
C GLU A 442 18.84 -19.78 -11.78
N HIS A 443 17.83 -19.50 -12.62
CA HIS A 443 18.04 -18.92 -13.95
C HIS A 443 17.80 -17.39 -14.00
N LEU A 444 16.95 -16.84 -13.13
CA LEU A 444 16.81 -15.39 -12.97
C LEU A 444 18.08 -14.70 -12.44
N MET A 445 18.95 -15.46 -11.75
CA MET A 445 20.25 -14.97 -11.28
C MET A 445 21.25 -14.71 -12.42
N ALA A 446 21.15 -15.45 -13.54
CA ALA A 446 22.08 -15.33 -14.67
C ALA A 446 21.81 -14.10 -15.56
N ALA A 447 20.55 -13.62 -15.64
CA ALA A 447 20.16 -12.51 -16.52
C ALA A 447 20.44 -11.10 -15.96
N ARG A 448 20.88 -10.97 -14.69
CA ARG A 448 21.01 -9.69 -13.98
C ARG A 448 22.36 -8.98 -14.16
N SER A 449 23.29 -9.49 -14.96
CA SER A 449 24.67 -8.95 -14.99
C SER A 449 24.93 -7.80 -15.98
N GLU A 450 24.02 -7.38 -16.88
CA GLU A 450 24.35 -6.34 -17.88
C GLU A 450 23.26 -5.26 -18.11
N ARG A 451 23.56 -4.06 -17.55
CA ARG A 451 23.15 -2.65 -17.87
C ARG A 451 21.64 -2.24 -18.03
N PRO A 452 21.24 -1.04 -17.54
CA PRO A 452 19.86 -0.56 -17.58
C PRO A 452 19.48 0.18 -18.88
N PHE A 453 18.23 0.01 -19.33
CA PHE A 453 17.64 0.71 -20.50
C PHE A 453 16.81 1.95 -20.08
N LEU A 454 16.76 2.94 -20.96
CA LEU A 454 15.96 4.18 -20.86
C LEU A 454 14.92 4.19 -21.99
N LEU A 455 13.65 4.43 -21.68
CA LEU A 455 12.57 4.60 -22.66
C LEU A 455 12.28 6.10 -22.85
N VAL A 456 12.36 6.60 -24.08
CA VAL A 456 11.99 7.96 -24.48
C VAL A 456 10.84 7.88 -25.47
N ASP A 457 9.75 8.59 -25.19
CA ASP A 457 8.55 8.66 -26.04
C ASP A 457 8.78 9.62 -27.23
N LYS A 458 8.26 9.25 -28.40
CA LYS A 458 8.42 9.96 -29.68
C LYS A 458 7.38 11.05 -29.80
N GLY A 459 7.78 12.32 -29.63
CA GLY A 459 6.96 13.44 -30.07
C GLY A 459 7.55 14.80 -29.73
N THR A 460 8.15 15.46 -30.72
CA THR A 460 8.68 16.84 -30.73
C THR A 460 9.92 17.13 -29.88
N LEU A 461 11.09 17.00 -30.52
CA LEU A 461 12.36 17.57 -30.12
C LEU A 461 12.43 19.04 -30.60
N GLU A 462 12.35 20.00 -29.69
CA GLU A 462 13.02 21.30 -29.88
C GLU A 462 14.29 21.32 -29.01
N VAL A 463 15.43 21.39 -29.67
CA VAL A 463 16.75 21.40 -29.06
C VAL A 463 17.03 22.83 -28.55
N LEU A 464 16.99 23.03 -27.24
CA LEU A 464 17.68 24.16 -26.61
C LEU A 464 19.12 23.76 -26.32
N GLY A 465 20.01 24.15 -27.23
CA GLY A 465 21.45 23.90 -27.14
C GLY A 465 22.15 24.73 -26.06
N ARG A 466 23.21 24.12 -25.52
CA ARG A 466 24.51 24.67 -25.04
C ARG A 466 25.19 23.46 -24.37
N GLY A 467 26.24 22.86 -24.91
CA GLY A 467 27.44 23.46 -25.48
C GLY A 467 28.58 23.11 -24.54
N ILE A 468 29.21 21.95 -24.71
CA ILE A 468 30.54 21.64 -24.19
C ILE A 468 31.26 20.83 -25.27
N GLU A 469 32.16 21.52 -25.98
CA GLU A 469 33.17 20.93 -26.84
C GLU A 469 34.16 20.11 -25.99
N ARG A 470 34.51 18.92 -26.47
CA ARG A 470 35.71 18.19 -26.04
C ARG A 470 36.84 18.58 -26.97
N GLY A 471 37.94 19.07 -26.40
CA GLY A 471 39.25 19.12 -27.04
C GLY A 471 40.21 18.20 -26.28
N ASP A 472 40.82 17.29 -27.04
CA ASP A 472 42.01 16.44 -26.88
C ASP A 472 42.43 15.89 -25.50
#